data_AF-A0A7C6YJG9-F1
#
_entry.id   AF-A0A7C6YJG9-F1
#
_cell.length_a   1.000
_cell.length_b   1.000
_cell.length_c   1.000
_cell.angle_alpha   90.00
_cell.angle_beta   90.00
_cell.angle_gamma   90.00
#
_symmetry.space_group_name_H-M   'P 1'
#
loop_
_entity.id
_entity.type
_entity.pdbx_description
1 polymer ?
#
loop_
_entity_poly.entity_id
_entity_poly.type
_entity_poly.pdbx_seq_one_letter_code
_entity_poly.pdbx_strand_id
1 'polypeptide(L)'
;MSEGIRNIIMGFSLVISTVALFQSTYQFKQLIYPGISYLYNYVGTNIAPNMVTVVVFDWRGYDTLGEALILVTAVIAVLLVFGRGRAQLGGK
;
A
#
# COMPACT_ATOMS: atom_id res chain seq x y z
N MET A 1 32.51 5.41 -16.99
CA MET A 1 32.51 6.21 -15.74
C MET A 1 33.28 5.45 -14.69
N SER A 2 34.19 6.10 -13.95
CA SER A 2 34.85 5.44 -12.81
C SER A 2 33.83 5.16 -11.71
N GLU A 3 33.99 4.03 -11.02
CA GLU A 3 33.16 3.61 -9.87
C GLU A 3 32.97 4.73 -8.83
N GLY A 4 34.01 5.55 -8.61
CA GLY A 4 33.97 6.71 -7.71
C GLY A 4 32.98 7.80 -8.13
N ILE A 5 32.93 8.15 -9.42
CA ILE A 5 31.99 9.16 -9.93
C ILE A 5 30.54 8.64 -9.81
N ARG A 6 30.31 7.35 -10.08
CA ARG A 6 28.99 6.74 -9.91
C ARG A 6 28.52 6.81 -8.46
N ASN A 7 29.38 6.50 -7.50
CA ASN A 7 29.03 6.52 -6.07
C ASN A 7 28.74 7.94 -5.56
N ILE A 8 29.47 8.94 -6.04
CA ILE A 8 29.23 10.35 -5.68
C ILE A 8 27.86 10.80 -6.21
N ILE A 9 27.53 10.46 -7.46
CA ILE A 9 26.23 10.80 -8.07
C ILE A 9 25.09 10.10 -7.31
N MET A 10 25.24 8.81 -6.96
CA MET A 10 24.23 8.08 -6.19
C MET A 10 24.02 8.66 -4.80
N GLY A 11 25.11 9.00 -4.09
CA GLY A 11 25.03 9.63 -2.78
C GLY A 11 24.32 11.00 -2.84
N PHE A 12 24.67 11.82 -3.84
CA PHE A 12 24.05 13.12 -4.03
C PHE A 12 22.56 13.01 -4.39
N SER A 13 22.20 12.07 -5.28
CA SER A 13 20.80 11.77 -5.61
C SER A 13 20.00 11.35 -4.38
N LEU A 14 20.57 10.49 -3.53
CA LEU A 14 19.90 9.99 -2.33
C LEU A 14 19.68 11.11 -1.31
N VAL A 15 20.65 12.01 -1.14
CA VAL A 15 20.52 13.19 -0.29
C VAL A 15 19.39 14.10 -0.79
N ILE A 16 19.35 14.40 -2.10
CA ILE A 16 18.28 15.21 -2.68
C ILE A 16 16.91 14.57 -2.48
N SER A 17 16.76 13.27 -2.79
CA SER A 17 15.50 12.55 -2.60
C SER A 17 15.06 12.56 -1.14
N THR A 18 16.01 12.39 -0.21
CA THR A 18 15.74 12.41 1.23
C THR A 18 15.24 13.79 1.66
N VAL A 19 15.94 14.86 1.29
CA VAL A 19 15.55 16.23 1.60
C VAL A 19 14.16 16.56 1.03
N ALA A 20 13.89 16.14 -0.21
CA ALA A 20 12.58 16.33 -0.84
C ALA A 20 11.46 15.62 -0.08
N LEU A 21 11.67 14.37 0.37
CA LEU A 21 10.69 13.63 1.16
C LEU A 21 10.43 14.29 2.51
N PHE A 22 11.48 14.75 3.21
CA PHE A 22 11.32 15.44 4.49
C PHE A 22 10.58 16.77 4.33
N GLN A 23 10.92 17.56 3.31
CA GLN A 23 10.24 18.81 3.02
C GLN A 23 8.76 18.59 2.68
N SER A 24 8.46 17.58 1.85
CA SER A 24 7.08 17.21 1.49
C SER A 24 6.28 16.83 2.73
N THR A 25 6.85 16.02 3.62
CA THR A 25 6.20 15.59 4.87
C THR A 25 5.93 16.79 5.80
N TYR A 26 6.88 17.73 5.92
CA TYR A 26 6.71 18.92 6.76
C TYR A 26 5.57 19.83 6.27
N GLN A 27 5.44 20.01 4.96
CA GLN A 27 4.38 20.83 4.36
C GLN A 27 3.01 20.14 4.35
N PHE A 28 2.96 18.82 4.52
CA PHE A 28 1.75 18.00 4.37
C PHE A 28 0.61 18.42 5.30
N LYS A 29 0.90 18.89 6.52
CA LYS A 29 -0.12 19.21 7.54
C LYS A 29 -1.16 20.22 7.06
N GLN A 30 -0.78 21.20 6.24
CA GLN A 30 -1.66 22.27 5.77
C GLN A 30 -2.56 21.85 4.59
N LEU A 31 -2.29 20.70 3.99
CA LEU A 31 -2.99 20.17 2.82
C LEU A 31 -4.02 19.08 3.18
N ILE A 32 -4.12 18.69 4.45
CA ILE A 32 -5.01 17.62 4.88
C ILE A 32 -6.45 18.14 4.92
N TYR A 33 -7.22 17.80 3.89
CA TYR A 33 -8.68 17.88 3.94
C TYR A 33 -9.24 16.51 4.35
N PRO A 34 -10.08 16.43 5.40
CA PRO A 34 -10.64 15.16 5.82
C PRO A 34 -11.56 14.59 4.73
N GLY A 35 -11.18 13.42 4.20
CA GLY A 35 -11.95 12.69 3.18
C GLY A 35 -13.13 11.87 3.73
N ILE A 36 -13.42 11.98 5.03
CA ILE A 36 -14.50 11.27 5.73
C ILE A 36 -15.41 12.33 6.33
N SER A 37 -16.73 12.15 6.17
CA SER A 37 -17.71 13.05 6.77
C SER A 37 -17.60 13.06 8.31
N TYR A 38 -17.65 14.25 8.91
CA TYR A 38 -17.68 14.40 10.36
C TYR A 38 -18.86 13.68 11.01
N LEU A 39 -20.01 13.64 10.32
CA LEU A 39 -21.17 12.91 10.81
C LEU A 39 -20.89 11.41 10.86
N TYR A 40 -20.23 10.87 9.83
CA TYR A 40 -19.85 9.46 9.78
C TYR A 40 -18.87 9.09 10.90
N ASN A 41 -17.86 9.93 11.16
CA ASN A 41 -16.95 9.74 12.30
C ASN A 41 -17.66 9.84 13.65
N TYR A 42 -18.76 10.59 13.75
CA TYR A 42 -19.53 10.68 15.00
C TYR A 42 -20.41 9.44 15.23
N VAL A 43 -21.07 8.94 14.18
CA VAL A 43 -22.03 7.82 14.29
C VAL A 43 -21.40 6.45 14.06
N GLY A 44 -20.22 6.35 13.45
CA GLY A 44 -19.61 5.10 13.00
C GLY A 44 -19.39 4.11 14.15
N THR A 45 -19.00 4.59 15.33
CA THR A 45 -18.81 3.74 16.51
C THR A 45 -20.09 3.14 17.08
N ASN A 46 -21.26 3.65 16.69
CA ASN A 46 -22.56 3.04 17.04
C ASN A 46 -22.87 1.81 16.17
N ILE A 47 -22.27 1.70 14.98
CA ILE A 47 -22.42 0.53 14.09
C ILE A 47 -21.52 -0.60 14.58
N ALA A 48 -20.25 -0.29 14.84
CA ALA A 48 -19.29 -1.22 15.42
C ALA A 48 -18.28 -0.48 16.31
N PRO A 49 -17.79 -1.09 17.39
CA PRO A 49 -16.98 -0.40 18.41
C PRO A 49 -15.62 0.11 17.89
N ASN A 50 -15.12 -0.42 16.77
CA ASN A 50 -13.84 -0.03 16.21
C ASN A 50 -14.01 0.87 14.96
N MET A 51 -13.65 2.14 15.11
CA MET A 51 -13.74 3.14 14.05
C MET A 51 -12.93 2.77 12.80
N VAL A 52 -11.74 2.18 12.97
CA VAL A 52 -10.89 1.82 11.83
C VAL A 52 -11.57 0.78 10.99
N THR A 53 -12.15 -0.27 11.61
CA THR A 53 -12.88 -1.30 10.88
C THR A 53 -14.11 -0.76 10.16
N VAL A 54 -14.83 0.19 10.77
CA VAL A 54 -15.97 0.86 10.13
C VAL A 54 -15.50 1.62 8.89
N VAL A 55 -14.41 2.39 9.01
CA VAL A 55 -13.89 3.13 7.87
C VAL A 55 -13.38 2.23 6.75
N VAL A 56 -12.60 1.18 7.04
CA VAL A 56 -11.99 0.36 5.97
C VAL A 56 -12.99 -0.60 5.33
N PHE A 57 -13.96 -1.14 6.07
CA PHE A 57 -14.94 -2.10 5.52
C PHE A 57 -16.25 -1.48 5.02
N ASP A 58 -16.63 -0.28 5.48
CA ASP A 58 -17.85 0.41 5.03
C ASP A 58 -17.50 1.64 4.17
N TRP A 59 -16.92 2.71 4.74
CA TRP A 59 -16.61 3.94 3.98
C TRP A 59 -15.61 3.75 2.82
N ARG A 60 -14.55 2.97 3.05
CA ARG A 60 -13.48 2.65 2.07
C ARG A 60 -13.48 1.18 1.67
N GLY A 61 -14.64 0.51 1.71
CA GLY A 61 -14.76 -0.93 1.44
C GLY A 61 -14.16 -1.37 0.10
N TYR A 62 -14.19 -0.51 -0.93
CA TYR A 62 -13.58 -0.83 -2.24
C TYR A 62 -12.06 -0.95 -2.21
N ASP A 63 -11.38 -0.21 -1.33
CA ASP A 63 -9.92 -0.28 -1.17
C ASP A 63 -9.53 -1.65 -0.59
N THR A 64 -10.20 -2.07 0.49
CA THR A 64 -10.01 -3.39 1.11
C THR A 64 -10.47 -4.56 0.20
N LEU A 65 -11.52 -4.37 -0.61
CA LEU A 65 -11.90 -5.34 -1.64
C LEU A 65 -10.78 -5.49 -2.69
N GLY A 66 -10.16 -4.38 -3.08
CA GLY A 66 -9.00 -4.36 -3.96
C GLY A 66 -7.79 -5.09 -3.35
N GLU A 67 -7.48 -4.83 -2.08
CA GLU A 67 -6.41 -5.55 -1.35
C GLU A 67 -6.66 -7.07 -1.34
N ALA A 68 -7.89 -7.50 -1.05
CA ALA A 68 -8.24 -8.92 -1.06
C ALA A 68 -8.08 -9.55 -2.46
N LEU A 69 -8.48 -8.84 -3.52
CA LEU A 69 -8.31 -9.28 -4.90
C LEU A 69 -6.81 -9.41 -5.25
N ILE A 70 -5.99 -8.44 -4.87
CA ILE A 70 -4.53 -8.49 -5.06
C ILE A 70 -3.94 -9.72 -4.37
N LEU A 71 -4.35 -10.04 -3.14
CA LEU A 71 -3.87 -11.24 -2.45
C LEU A 71 -4.28 -12.53 -3.15
N VAL A 72 -5.55 -12.66 -3.56
CA VAL A 72 -6.04 -13.84 -4.29
C VAL A 72 -5.29 -14.02 -5.61
N THR A 73 -5.13 -12.95 -6.38
CA THR A 73 -4.40 -12.99 -7.65
C THR A 73 -2.92 -13.32 -7.47
N ALA A 74 -2.28 -12.80 -6.41
CA ALA A 74 -0.90 -13.14 -6.08
C ALA A 74 -0.74 -14.64 -5.77
N VAL A 75 -1.66 -15.23 -4.98
CA VAL A 75 -1.64 -16.68 -4.69
C VAL A 75 -1.81 -17.49 -5.97
N ILE A 76 -2.76 -17.12 -6.84
CA ILE A 76 -2.97 -17.80 -8.12
C ILE A 76 -1.71 -17.70 -9.00
N ALA A 77 -1.09 -16.53 -9.10
CA ALA A 77 0.12 -16.32 -9.88
C ALA A 77 1.28 -17.21 -9.39
N VAL A 78 1.50 -17.28 -8.07
CA VAL A 78 2.51 -18.16 -7.46
C VAL A 78 2.22 -19.63 -7.77
N LEU A 79 0.96 -20.06 -7.67
CA LEU A 79 0.57 -21.44 -8.00
C LEU A 79 0.75 -21.76 -9.49
N LEU A 80 0.51 -20.81 -10.40
CA LEU A 80 0.73 -21.03 -11.83
C LEU A 80 2.22 -21.16 -12.17
N VAL A 81 3.08 -20.35 -11.54
CA VAL A 81 4.53 -20.35 -11.78
C VAL A 81 5.19 -21.59 -11.15
N PHE A 82 4.85 -21.93 -9.91
CA PHE A 82 5.56 -22.95 -9.12
C PHE A 82 4.76 -24.25 -8.90
N GLY A 83 3.45 -24.24 -9.09
CA GLY A 83 2.56 -25.36 -8.75
C GLY A 83 2.66 -26.56 -9.69
N ARG A 84 3.18 -26.39 -10.91
CA ARG A 84 3.36 -27.48 -11.89
C ARG A 84 4.35 -28.56 -11.43
N GLY A 85 5.25 -28.27 -10.49
CA GLY A 85 6.25 -29.24 -10.01
C GLY A 85 5.81 -30.11 -8.83
N ARG A 86 4.70 -29.77 -8.14
CA ARG A 86 4.23 -30.46 -6.93
C ARG A 86 2.88 -31.14 -7.11
N ALA A 87 2.01 -30.56 -7.94
CA ALA A 87 0.83 -31.27 -8.39
C ALA A 87 1.29 -32.23 -9.49
N GLN A 88 1.51 -33.50 -9.14
CA GLN A 88 1.45 -34.60 -10.12
C GLN A 88 0.01 -34.62 -10.66
N LEU A 89 -0.34 -33.64 -11.49
CA LEU A 89 -1.51 -33.65 -12.33
C LEU A 89 -1.22 -34.75 -13.34
N GLY A 90 -1.62 -35.97 -12.98
CA GLY A 90 -1.22 -37.23 -13.59
C GLY A 90 -1.04 -37.15 -15.10
N GLY A 91 0.21 -36.94 -15.52
CA GLY A 91 0.68 -37.28 -16.84
C GLY A 91 1.20 -38.71 -16.76
N LYS A 92 0.68 -39.57 -17.62
CA LYS A 92 1.51 -40.64 -18.17
C LYS A 92 2.65 -40.01 -18.96
#